data_AF-A0A147ET29-F1
#
_entry.id   AF-A0A147ET29-F1
#
_cell.length_a   1.000
_cell.length_b   1.000
_cell.length_c   1.000
_cell.angle_alpha   90.00
_cell.angle_beta   90.00
_cell.angle_gamma   90.00
#
_symmetry.space_group_name_H-M   'P 1'
#
loop_
_entity.id
_entity.type
_entity.pdbx_description
1 polymer ?
#
loop_
_entity_poly.entity_id
_entity_poly.type
_entity_poly.pdbx_seq_one_letter_code
_entity_poly.pdbx_strand_id
1 'polypeptide(L)'
;MPDPRALRIDVGPFRLEPTPAAGTWTAVARGDGGGAASGITASWSDWVAFAEKVRRADELWREREARGDAWDEGFVAARDAAAVNPYR
;
A
#
# COMPACT_ATOMS: atom_id res chain seq x y z
N MET A 1 28.59 1.15 -15.30
CA MET A 1 27.33 0.58 -14.80
C MET A 1 26.22 1.54 -15.20
N PRO A 2 25.22 1.12 -15.99
CA PRO A 2 24.11 2.00 -16.35
C PRO A 2 23.35 2.41 -15.10
N ASP A 3 22.90 3.67 -15.03
CA ASP A 3 22.10 4.16 -13.90
C ASP A 3 20.76 3.40 -13.89
N PRO A 4 20.46 2.60 -12.86
CA PRO A 4 19.18 1.88 -12.77
C PRO A 4 17.97 2.82 -12.75
N ARG A 5 18.17 4.11 -12.43
CA ARG A 5 17.14 5.14 -12.43
C ARG A 5 16.72 5.57 -13.84
N ALA A 6 17.55 5.30 -14.86
CA ALA A 6 17.21 5.57 -16.26
C ALA A 6 16.21 4.56 -16.85
N LEU A 7 15.80 3.55 -16.07
CA LEU A 7 14.89 2.49 -16.50
C LEU A 7 13.46 2.81 -16.08
N ARG A 8 12.50 2.36 -16.90
CA ARG A 8 11.08 2.35 -16.56
C ARG A 8 10.85 1.40 -15.38
N ILE A 9 10.01 1.82 -14.45
CA ILE A 9 9.59 0.98 -13.32
C ILE A 9 8.11 0.66 -13.47
N ASP A 10 7.77 -0.61 -13.39
CA ASP A 10 6.41 -1.11 -13.54
C ASP A 10 5.79 -1.36 -12.16
N VAL A 11 4.70 -0.65 -11.84
CA VAL A 11 4.05 -0.67 -10.51
C VAL A 11 2.55 -0.96 -10.70
N GLY A 12 2.22 -2.23 -10.93
CA GLY A 12 0.84 -2.70 -11.07
C GLY A 12 0.05 -1.95 -12.16
N PRO A 13 -0.98 -1.14 -11.80
CA PRO A 13 -1.82 -0.44 -12.77
C PRO A 13 -1.15 0.80 -13.41
N PHE A 14 0.00 1.25 -12.90
CA PHE A 14 0.76 2.36 -13.44
C PHE A 14 2.21 1.97 -13.72
N ARG A 15 2.89 2.79 -14.51
CA ARG A 15 4.33 2.73 -14.75
C ARG A 15 4.95 4.09 -14.45
N LEU A 16 6.13 4.10 -13.86
CA LEU A 16 6.93 5.30 -13.65
C LEU A 16 7.92 5.42 -14.80
N GLU A 17 7.76 6.48 -15.58
CA GLU A 17 8.66 6.78 -16.70
C GLU A 17 9.64 7.88 -16.28
N PRO A 18 10.96 7.68 -16.46
CA PRO A 18 11.93 8.74 -16.22
C PRO A 18 11.68 9.89 -17.19
N THR A 19 11.65 11.12 -16.70
CA THR A 19 11.55 12.30 -17.57
C THR A 19 12.94 12.71 -18.09
N PRO A 20 13.02 13.51 -19.16
CA PRO A 20 14.29 14.05 -19.66
C PRO A 20 15.01 14.96 -18.65
N ALA A 21 14.26 15.54 -17.70
CA ALA A 21 14.84 16.28 -16.60
C ALA A 21 15.44 15.29 -15.59
N ALA A 22 16.75 15.40 -15.35
CA ALA A 22 17.45 14.49 -14.48
C ALA A 22 16.78 14.40 -13.10
N GLY A 23 16.38 13.18 -12.70
CA GLY A 23 15.93 12.90 -11.35
C GLY A 23 14.43 13.03 -11.09
N THR A 24 13.57 13.04 -12.11
CA THR A 24 12.11 12.96 -11.93
C THR A 24 11.47 11.86 -12.76
N TRP A 25 10.36 11.32 -12.23
CA TRP A 25 9.55 10.28 -12.87
C TRP A 25 8.10 10.69 -12.92
N THR A 26 7.45 10.40 -14.05
CA THR A 26 6.03 10.62 -14.27
C THR A 26 5.27 9.30 -14.17
N ALA A 27 4.19 9.30 -13.39
CA ALA A 27 3.25 8.19 -13.36
C ALA A 27 2.38 8.19 -14.62
N VAL A 28 2.36 7.06 -15.32
CA VAL A 28 1.58 6.83 -16.54
C VAL A 28 0.68 5.63 -16.31
N ALA A 29 -0.62 5.78 -16.58
CA ALA A 29 -1.55 4.66 -16.50
C ALA A 29 -1.20 3.60 -17.57
N ARG A 30 -1.32 2.32 -17.22
CA ARG A 30 -1.03 1.22 -18.17
C ARG A 30 -2.20 0.91 -19.12
N GLY A 31 -3.39 1.45 -18.86
CA GLY A 31 -4.59 1.23 -19.70
C GLY A 31 -5.43 2.48 -19.89
N ASP A 32 -6.47 2.32 -20.71
CA ASP A 32 -7.35 3.36 -21.27
C ASP A 32 -8.16 4.09 -20.20
N GLY A 33 -8.36 3.42 -19.06
CA GLY A 33 -8.87 4.03 -17.84
C GLY A 33 -7.77 4.84 -17.18
N GLY A 34 -7.55 6.05 -17.69
CA GLY A 34 -6.66 7.05 -17.10
C GLY A 34 -7.04 7.30 -15.64
N GLY A 35 -6.45 6.53 -14.74
CA GLY A 35 -6.63 6.72 -13.31
C GLY A 35 -6.12 8.10 -12.91
N ALA A 36 -6.75 8.71 -11.92
CA ALA A 36 -6.45 10.06 -11.44
C ALA A 36 -4.97 10.34 -11.08
N ALA A 37 -4.13 9.30 -11.02
CA ALA A 37 -2.69 9.38 -10.79
C ALA A 37 -1.84 9.62 -12.06
N SER A 38 -2.41 9.52 -13.27
CA SER A 38 -1.67 9.74 -14.52
C SER A 38 -1.26 11.21 -14.68
N GLY A 39 0.01 11.47 -14.99
CA GLY A 39 0.58 12.80 -15.18
C GLY A 39 1.26 13.41 -13.95
N ILE A 40 1.20 12.74 -12.79
CA ILE A 40 1.94 13.17 -11.60
C ILE A 40 3.43 13.00 -11.85
N THR A 41 4.20 14.08 -11.76
CA THR A 41 5.65 14.09 -11.89
C THR A 41 6.28 14.46 -10.57
N ALA A 42 7.21 13.64 -10.07
CA ALA A 42 7.87 13.86 -8.80
C ALA A 42 9.33 13.35 -8.82
N SER A 43 10.12 13.75 -7.82
CA SER A 43 11.50 13.26 -7.69
C SER A 43 11.55 11.80 -7.25
N TRP A 44 12.71 11.15 -7.39
CA TRP A 44 12.90 9.79 -6.88
C TRP A 44 12.59 9.67 -5.39
N SER A 45 13.07 10.63 -4.58
CA SER A 45 12.87 10.65 -3.14
C SER A 45 11.39 10.76 -2.77
N ASP A 46 10.61 11.52 -3.53
CA ASP A 46 9.16 11.65 -3.28
C ASP A 46 8.44 10.32 -3.55
N TRP A 47 8.81 9.62 -4.63
CA TRP A 47 8.26 8.30 -4.93
C TRP A 47 8.61 7.25 -3.87
N VAL A 48 9.84 7.28 -3.36
CA VAL A 48 10.27 6.39 -2.26
C VAL A 48 9.48 6.71 -0.98
N ALA A 49 9.35 7.98 -0.61
CA ALA A 49 8.57 8.39 0.56
C ALA A 49 7.08 8.04 0.43
N PHE A 50 6.53 8.11 -0.77
CA PHE A 50 5.16 7.67 -1.05
C PHE A 50 5.00 6.16 -0.86
N ALA A 51 5.91 5.35 -1.42
CA ALA A 51 5.87 3.90 -1.27
C ALA A 51 5.94 3.46 0.21
N GLU A 52 6.78 4.11 1.01
CA GLU A 52 6.86 3.86 2.46
C GLU A 52 5.55 4.18 3.18
N LYS A 53 4.90 5.31 2.83
CA LYS A 53 3.58 5.67 3.39
C LYS A 53 2.50 4.66 3.03
N VAL A 54 2.48 4.18 1.79
CA VAL A 54 1.55 3.12 1.36
C VAL A 54 1.77 1.84 2.15
N ARG A 55 3.04 1.41 2.33
CA ARG A 55 3.39 0.23 3.12
C ARG A 55 2.92 0.35 4.57
N ARG A 56 3.11 1.52 5.19
CA ARG A 56 2.67 1.80 6.56
C ARG A 56 1.14 1.84 6.69
N ALA A 57 0.44 2.33 5.67
CA ALA A 57 -1.01 2.31 5.64
C ALA A 57 -1.56 0.88 5.55
N ASP A 58 -0.94 0.01 4.74
CA ASP A 58 -1.27 -1.43 4.66
C ASP A 58 -1.06 -2.13 6.01
N GLU A 59 0.07 -1.89 6.69
CA GLU A 59 0.32 -2.42 8.04
C GLU A 59 -0.78 -2.01 9.03
N LEU A 60 -1.12 -0.72 9.08
CA LEU A 60 -2.16 -0.21 9.96
C LEU A 60 -3.54 -0.82 9.64
N TRP A 61 -3.84 -1.03 8.36
CA TRP A 61 -5.08 -1.66 7.95
C TRP A 61 -5.14 -3.13 8.40
N ARG A 62 -4.07 -3.90 8.20
CA ARG A 62 -3.99 -5.30 8.65
C ARG A 62 -4.10 -5.43 10.17
N GLU A 63 -3.49 -4.52 10.93
CA GLU A 63 -3.63 -4.49 12.39
C GLU A 63 -5.07 -4.22 12.84
N ARG A 64 -5.80 -3.39 12.09
CA ARG A 64 -7.21 -3.12 12.36
C ARG A 64 -8.09 -4.32 12.03
N GLU A 65 -7.84 -4.97 10.90
CA GLU A 65 -8.56 -6.18 10.51
C GLU A 65 -8.35 -7.29 11.53
N ALA A 66 -7.09 -7.55 11.92
CA ALA A 66 -6.78 -8.55 12.94
C ALA A 66 -7.42 -8.26 14.30
N ARG A 67 -7.61 -6.97 14.65
CA ARG A 67 -8.35 -6.57 15.85
C ARG A 67 -9.85 -6.83 15.72
N GLY A 68 -10.41 -6.64 14.52
CA GLY A 68 -11.78 -7.02 14.19
C GLY A 68 -12.00 -8.52 14.35
N ASP A 69 -11.15 -9.33 13.74
CA ASP A 69 -11.18 -10.79 13.85
C ASP A 69 -11.11 -11.24 15.31
N ALA A 70 -10.19 -10.66 16.11
CA ALA A 70 -10.08 -10.98 17.53
C ALA A 70 -11.34 -10.60 18.34
N TRP A 71 -12.04 -9.52 17.94
CA TRP A 71 -13.29 -9.12 18.57
C TRP A 71 -14.43 -10.07 18.22
N ASP A 72 -14.54 -10.49 16.96
CA ASP A 72 -15.52 -11.46 16.49
C ASP A 72 -15.31 -12.84 17.14
N GLU A 73 -14.06 -13.32 17.22
CA GLU A 73 -13.70 -14.54 17.94
C GLU A 73 -14.08 -14.47 19.43
N GLY A 74 -13.78 -13.34 20.09
CA GLY A 74 -14.16 -13.10 21.48
C GLY A 74 -15.68 -13.07 21.70
N PHE A 75 -16.43 -12.48 20.77
CA PHE A 75 -17.89 -12.46 20.79
C PHE A 75 -18.50 -13.85 20.61
N VAL A 76 -17.94 -14.66 19.69
CA VAL A 76 -18.34 -16.07 19.50
C VAL A 76 -18.04 -16.89 20.76
N ALA A 77 -16.85 -16.75 21.33
CA ALA A 77 -16.45 -17.45 22.56
C ALA A 77 -17.36 -17.09 23.76
N ALA A 78 -17.78 -15.83 23.86
CA ALA A 78 -18.70 -15.38 24.91
C ALA A 78 -20.13 -15.94 24.77
N ARG A 79 -20.54 -16.39 23.57
CA ARG A 79 -21.84 -17.05 23.33
C ARG A 79 -21.80 -18.57 23.54
N ASP A 80 -20.63 -19.16 23.73
CA ASP A 80 -20.52 -20.59 24.02
C ASP A 80 -21.07 -20.87 25.44
N ALA A 81 -22.11 -21.70 25.52
CA ALA A 81 -22.73 -22.09 26.77
C ALA A 81 -21.82 -22.94 27.68
N ALA A 82 -20.74 -23.50 27.14
CA ALA A 82 -19.70 -24.20 27.88
C ALA A 82 -18.56 -23.28 28.37
N ALA A 83 -18.58 -21.98 28.04
CA ALA A 83 -17.54 -21.05 28.46
C ALA A 83 -17.55 -20.86 30.00
N VAL A 84 -16.49 -21.31 30.65
CA VAL A 84 -16.28 -21.18 32.10
C VAL A 84 -15.50 -19.90 32.38
N ASN A 85 -16.06 -18.99 33.20
CA ASN A 85 -15.34 -17.81 33.67
C ASN A 85 -14.24 -18.23 34.67
N PRO A 86 -12.94 -18.04 34.36
CA PRO A 86 -11.84 -18.48 35.22
C PRO A 86 -11.64 -17.60 36.47
N TYR A 87 -12.38 -16.50 36.59
CA TYR A 87 -12.36 -15.59 37.74
C TYR A 87 -13.61 -15.69 38.61
N ARG A 88 -14.39 -16.76 38.46
CA ARG A 88 -15.53 -17.08 39.33
C ARG A 88 -15.17 -18.13 40.36
#